data_AF-A0AB38EBN2-F1
#
_entry.id   AF-A0AB38EBN2-F1
#
_cell.length_a   1.000
_cell.length_b   1.000
_cell.length_c   1.000
_cell.angle_alpha   90.00
_cell.angle_beta   90.00
_cell.angle_gamma   90.00
#
_symmetry.space_group_name_H-M   'P 1'
#
loop_
_entity.id
_entity.type
_entity.pdbx_description
1 polymer ?
#
loop_
_entity_poly.entity_id
_entity_poly.type
_entity_poly.pdbx_seq_one_letter_code
_entity_poly.pdbx_strand_id
1 'polypeptide(L)'
;MLRGAEHSQGYVRNSQGRFETSGPSIRLQPGQVEALSPHSNDVHQVSNAFDDQVSISIHVYGADIGTVKRAVYDLDGSEKLFISGYSNVAAITRAHQDPPTGSYTR
;
A
#
# COMPACT_ATOMS: atom_id res chain seq x y z
N MET A 1 8.83 1.55 6.42
CA MET A 1 9.85 1.51 5.35
C MET A 1 10.99 0.56 5.69
N LEU A 2 11.38 -0.33 4.76
CA LEU A 2 12.45 -1.32 4.96
C LEU A 2 13.77 -0.90 4.31
N ARG A 3 13.77 -0.55 3.02
CA ARG A 3 14.97 -0.16 2.25
C ARG A 3 14.64 0.94 1.25
N GLY A 4 15.59 1.82 0.96
CA GLY A 4 15.36 2.98 0.10
C GLY A 4 14.45 4.00 0.80
N ALA A 5 13.63 4.72 0.05
CA ALA A 5 12.73 5.74 0.55
C ALA A 5 11.52 5.89 -0.39
N GLU A 6 10.41 6.36 0.15
CA GLU A 6 9.20 6.65 -0.62
C GLU A 6 8.63 8.01 -0.27
N HIS A 7 7.95 8.63 -1.23
CA HIS A 7 7.12 9.81 -1.04
C HIS A 7 5.66 9.38 -0.89
N SER A 8 5.02 9.78 0.20
CA SER A 8 3.59 9.60 0.48
C SER A 8 2.93 10.98 0.39
N GLN A 9 2.06 11.19 -0.60
CA GLN A 9 1.29 12.43 -0.77
C GLN A 9 -0.18 12.16 -0.47
N GLY A 10 -0.69 12.75 0.61
CA GLY A 10 -2.11 12.68 0.96
C GLY A 10 -2.98 13.51 0.01
N TYR A 11 -4.24 13.10 -0.16
CA TYR A 11 -5.25 13.81 -0.93
C TYR A 11 -6.58 13.87 -0.18
N VAL A 12 -7.32 14.97 -0.38
CA VAL A 12 -8.68 15.15 0.12
C VAL A 12 -9.61 15.53 -1.04
N ARG A 13 -10.86 15.10 -0.95
CA ARG A 13 -11.90 15.50 -1.89
C ARG A 13 -12.48 16.84 -1.47
N ASN A 14 -12.43 17.83 -2.36
CA ASN A 14 -12.98 19.15 -2.10
C ASN A 14 -14.50 19.21 -2.36
N SER A 15 -15.11 20.38 -2.14
CA SER A 15 -16.55 20.60 -2.29
C SER A 15 -17.07 20.41 -3.73
N GLN A 16 -16.20 20.47 -4.73
CA GLN A 16 -16.52 20.20 -6.13
C GLN A 16 -16.33 18.73 -6.51
N GLY A 17 -15.97 17.87 -5.54
CA GLY A 17 -15.74 16.46 -5.77
C GLY A 17 -14.37 16.12 -6.35
N ARG A 18 -13.49 17.10 -6.57
CA ARG A 18 -12.13 16.91 -7.10
C ARG A 18 -11.14 16.57 -5.98
N PHE A 19 -10.05 15.87 -6.31
CA PHE A 19 -8.98 15.63 -5.35
C PHE A 19 -7.91 16.71 -5.41
N GLU A 20 -7.50 17.17 -4.23
CA GLU A 20 -6.41 18.11 -4.02
C GLU A 20 -5.46 17.58 -2.96
N THR A 21 -4.20 18.02 -3.00
CA THR A 21 -3.17 17.59 -2.05
C THR A 21 -3.54 18.00 -0.63
N SER A 22 -3.47 17.06 0.30
CA SER A 22 -3.63 17.27 1.73
C SER A 22 -2.26 17.38 2.40
N GLY A 23 -1.83 18.62 2.65
CA GLY A 23 -0.53 18.88 3.26
C GLY A 23 0.67 18.51 2.37
N PRO A 24 1.90 18.69 2.90
CA PRO A 24 3.12 18.36 2.18
C PRO A 24 3.31 16.85 2.04
N SER A 25 3.96 16.41 0.97
CA SER A 25 4.40 15.02 0.84
C SER A 25 5.38 14.65 1.95
N ILE A 26 5.16 13.49 2.56
CA ILE A 26 6.03 12.89 3.57
C ILE A 26 7.03 11.99 2.86
N ARG A 27 8.33 12.15 3.15
CA ARG A 27 9.37 11.22 2.71
C ARG A 27 9.68 10.23 3.82
N LEU A 28 9.31 8.96 3.65
CA LEU A 28 9.65 7.91 4.60
C LEU A 28 11.04 7.32 4.31
N GLN A 29 11.86 7.24 5.35
CA GLN A 29 13.18 6.63 5.38
C GLN A 29 13.13 5.24 6.03
N PRO A 30 14.15 4.37 5.85
CA PRO A 30 14.19 3.06 6.48
C PRO A 30 13.98 3.14 8.01
N GLY A 31 13.15 2.25 8.54
CA GLY A 31 12.76 2.23 9.96
C GLY A 31 11.57 3.14 10.32
N GLN A 32 11.18 4.08 9.46
CA GLN A 32 10.00 4.92 9.71
C GLN A 32 8.70 4.19 9.35
N VAL A 33 7.63 4.56 10.07
CA VAL A 33 6.28 4.03 9.91
C VAL A 33 5.31 5.20 9.81
N GLU A 34 4.37 5.11 8.87
CA GLU A 34 3.21 6.00 8.74
C GLU A 34 1.94 5.17 8.96
N ALA A 35 0.90 5.77 9.54
CA ALA A 35 -0.39 5.14 9.75
C ALA A 35 -1.49 5.85 8.96
N LEU A 36 -2.33 5.07 8.28
CA LEU A 36 -3.48 5.53 7.52
C LEU A 36 -4.74 4.82 8.01
N SER A 37 -5.88 5.51 7.92
CA SER A 37 -7.19 4.91 8.20
C SER A 37 -8.29 5.64 7.43
N PRO A 38 -9.49 5.07 7.30
CA PRO A 38 -10.64 5.74 6.67
C PRO A 38 -10.97 7.12 7.27
N HIS A 39 -10.62 7.33 8.55
CA HIS A 39 -10.83 8.61 9.24
C HIS A 39 -9.66 9.60 9.09
N SER A 40 -8.52 9.15 8.59
CA SER A 40 -7.30 9.96 8.48
C SER A 40 -6.40 9.47 7.35
N ASN A 41 -6.24 10.32 6.33
CA ASN A 41 -5.29 10.16 5.22
C ASN A 41 -5.48 8.87 4.39
N ASP A 42 -6.72 8.39 4.21
CA ASP A 42 -7.01 7.12 3.50
C ASP A 42 -6.73 7.17 1.99
N VAL A 43 -6.70 8.37 1.41
CA VAL A 43 -6.39 8.58 -0.02
C VAL A 43 -5.01 9.22 -0.12
N HIS A 44 -4.07 8.47 -0.67
CA HIS A 44 -2.72 8.96 -0.92
C HIS A 44 -2.12 8.37 -2.20
N GLN A 45 -1.11 9.05 -2.73
CA GLN A 45 -0.25 8.53 -3.78
C GLN A 45 1.12 8.23 -3.19
N VAL A 46 1.62 7.03 -3.43
CA VAL A 46 2.97 6.62 -3.04
C VAL A 46 3.85 6.51 -4.28
N SER A 47 5.08 7.02 -4.20
CA SER A 47 6.07 6.91 -5.27
C SER A 47 7.46 6.62 -4.70
N ASN A 48 8.30 5.94 -5.47
CA ASN A 48 9.68 5.71 -5.11
C ASN A 48 10.43 7.06 -5.05
N ALA A 49 11.19 7.30 -3.99
CA ALA A 49 11.94 8.55 -3.83
C ALA A 49 13.27 8.59 -4.61
N PHE A 50 13.53 7.55 -5.40
CA PHE A 50 14.71 7.39 -6.24
C PHE A 50 14.29 6.94 -7.64
N ASP A 51 14.99 7.45 -8.65
CA ASP A 51 14.85 7.10 -10.06
C ASP A 51 15.82 5.99 -10.52
N ASP A 52 16.81 5.67 -9.69
CA ASP A 52 17.94 4.80 -10.03
C ASP A 52 18.07 3.55 -9.13
N GLN A 53 17.24 3.41 -8.10
CA GLN A 53 17.30 2.28 -7.17
C GLN A 53 15.93 1.81 -6.66
N VAL A 54 15.89 0.56 -6.20
CA VAL A 54 14.69 -0.07 -5.65
C VAL A 54 14.48 0.29 -4.18
N SER A 55 13.28 0.76 -3.87
CA SER A 55 12.78 0.94 -2.50
C SER A 55 11.76 -0.15 -2.15
N ILE A 56 11.72 -0.53 -0.87
CA ILE A 56 10.82 -1.56 -0.33
C ILE A 56 10.21 -1.04 0.98
N SER A 57 8.89 -0.98 1.02
CA SER A 57 8.07 -0.79 2.21
C SER A 57 7.43 -2.12 2.62
N ILE A 58 7.07 -2.23 3.91
CA ILE A 58 6.29 -3.35 4.44
C ILE A 58 4.95 -2.75 4.90
N HIS A 59 3.85 -3.24 4.33
CA HIS A 59 2.51 -2.76 4.62
C HIS A 59 1.76 -3.78 5.48
N VAL A 60 1.09 -3.28 6.51
CA VAL A 60 0.22 -4.08 7.37
C VAL A 60 -1.17 -3.47 7.30
N TYR A 61 -2.17 -4.30 6.97
CA TYR A 61 -3.56 -3.89 6.85
C TYR A 61 -4.43 -4.69 7.82
N GLY A 62 -5.53 -4.10 8.26
CA GLY A 62 -6.52 -4.75 9.13
C GLY A 62 -7.40 -5.79 8.43
N ALA A 63 -7.07 -6.18 7.20
CA ALA A 63 -7.81 -7.14 6.38
C ALA A 63 -6.87 -7.82 5.37
N ASP A 64 -7.36 -8.87 4.70
CA ASP A 64 -6.72 -9.43 3.51
C ASP A 64 -6.82 -8.43 2.34
N ILE A 65 -5.86 -7.50 2.29
CA ILE A 65 -5.90 -6.34 1.40
C ILE A 65 -6.00 -6.71 -0.08
N GLY A 66 -5.47 -7.87 -0.46
CA GLY A 66 -5.55 -8.38 -1.83
C GLY A 66 -6.98 -8.65 -2.31
N THR A 67 -7.93 -8.79 -1.39
CA THR A 67 -9.34 -9.09 -1.68
C THR A 67 -10.30 -7.92 -1.43
N VAL A 68 -9.84 -6.87 -0.75
CA VAL A 68 -10.66 -5.71 -0.41
C VAL A 68 -11.07 -4.94 -1.67
N LYS A 69 -12.38 -4.69 -1.81
CA LYS A 69 -12.93 -3.78 -2.83
C LYS A 69 -12.72 -2.34 -2.37
N ARG A 70 -11.88 -1.61 -3.08
CA ARG A 70 -11.57 -0.20 -2.86
C ARG A 70 -11.56 0.54 -4.19
N ALA A 71 -11.06 1.76 -4.23
CA ALA A 71 -11.02 2.54 -5.44
C ALA A 71 -9.67 3.20 -5.69
N VAL A 72 -9.45 3.53 -6.96
CA VAL A 72 -8.44 4.49 -7.41
C VAL A 72 -9.17 5.69 -8.01
N TYR A 73 -8.51 6.84 -7.95
CA TYR A 73 -9.11 8.12 -8.31
C TYR A 73 -8.24 8.91 -9.28
N ASP A 74 -8.88 9.58 -10.23
CA ASP A 74 -8.29 10.68 -10.98
C ASP A 74 -8.51 12.02 -10.23
N LEU A 75 -7.71 13.04 -10.53
CA LEU A 75 -7.78 14.34 -9.87
C LEU A 75 -9.07 15.12 -10.14
N ASP A 76 -9.80 14.76 -11.20
CA ASP A 76 -11.13 15.32 -11.47
C ASP A 76 -12.23 14.71 -10.56
N GLY A 77 -11.87 13.69 -9.77
CA GLY A 77 -12.77 13.00 -8.85
C GLY A 77 -13.33 11.68 -9.38
N SER A 78 -13.05 11.34 -10.65
CA SER A 78 -13.47 10.08 -11.26
C SER A 78 -12.96 8.89 -10.46
N GLU A 79 -13.84 7.92 -10.24
CA GLU A 79 -13.59 6.74 -9.41
C GLU A 79 -13.61 5.47 -10.26
N LYS A 80 -12.68 4.55 -9.95
CA LYS A 80 -12.67 3.21 -10.52
C LYS A 80 -12.49 2.16 -9.42
N LEU A 81 -13.36 1.15 -9.43
CA LEU A 81 -13.24 -0.04 -8.57
C LEU A 81 -11.86 -0.69 -8.77
N PHE A 82 -11.20 -0.99 -7.66
CA PHE A 82 -9.88 -1.58 -7.59
C PHE A 82 -9.81 -2.66 -6.51
N ILE A 83 -9.26 -3.82 -6.89
CA ILE A 83 -8.89 -4.93 -6.01
C ILE A 83 -7.45 -5.25 -6.36
N SER A 84 -6.52 -5.16 -5.39
CA SER A 84 -5.09 -5.21 -5.71
C SER A 84 -4.56 -6.61 -6.03
N GLY A 85 -5.17 -7.66 -5.48
CA GLY A 85 -4.61 -9.00 -5.54
C GLY A 85 -3.20 -9.08 -4.91
N TYR A 86 -2.45 -10.11 -5.31
CA TYR A 86 -1.07 -10.35 -4.89
C TYR A 86 -0.21 -10.71 -6.10
N SER A 87 1.04 -10.25 -6.13
CA SER A 87 1.96 -10.58 -7.25
C SER A 87 2.52 -12.01 -7.18
N ASN A 88 2.50 -12.62 -5.99
CA ASN A 88 3.15 -13.90 -5.70
C ASN A 88 2.19 -15.11 -5.68
N VAL A 89 1.06 -15.06 -6.39
CA VAL A 89 0.03 -16.13 -6.39
C VAL A 89 0.65 -17.51 -6.63
N ALA A 90 1.56 -17.63 -7.60
CA ALA A 90 2.24 -18.90 -7.90
C ALA A 90 3.08 -19.44 -6.74
N ALA A 91 3.69 -18.57 -5.93
CA ALA A 91 4.47 -18.97 -4.76
C ALA A 91 3.55 -19.42 -3.60
N ILE A 92 2.41 -18.75 -3.42
CA ILE A 92 1.40 -19.13 -2.40
C ILE A 92 0.85 -20.52 -2.69
N THR A 93 0.54 -20.83 -3.96
CA THR A 93 0.05 -22.17 -4.35
C THR A 93 1.06 -23.27 -4.02
N ARG A 94 2.37 -23.02 -4.16
CA ARG A 94 3.42 -23.99 -3.84
C ARG A 94 3.61 -24.16 -2.33
N ALA A 95 3.60 -23.07 -1.57
CA ALA A 95 3.73 -23.14 -0.11
C ALA A 95 2.59 -23.94 0.55
N HIS A 96 1.38 -23.94 -0.03
CA HIS A 96 0.28 -24.79 0.44
C HIS A 96 0.48 -26.29 0.16
N GLN A 97 1.37 -26.64 -0.76
CA GLN A 97 1.71 -28.03 -1.08
C GLN A 97 2.90 -28.54 -0.28
N ASP A 98 3.70 -27.63 0.30
CA ASP A 98 4.82 -27.99 1.13
C ASP A 98 4.31 -28.55 2.47
N PRO A 99 4.86 -29.68 2.96
CA PRO A 99 4.50 -30.21 4.26
C PRO A 99 4.87 -29.18 5.35
N PRO A 100 4.08 -29.08 6.44
CA PRO A 100 4.35 -28.12 7.50
C PRO A 100 5.75 -28.32 8.05
N THR A 101 6.55 -27.25 8.11
CA THR A 101 7.92 -27.27 8.65
C THR A 101 7.95 -27.24 10.20
N GLY A 102 6.91 -27.79 10.83
CA GLY A 102 6.81 -27.95 12.28
C GLY A 102 7.27 -29.34 12.72
N SER A 103 8.54 -29.43 13.12
CA SER A 103 9.23 -30.46 13.90
C SER A 103 8.55 -31.83 14.10
N TYR A 104 9.15 -32.88 13.51
CA TYR A 104 9.18 -34.20 14.11
C TYR A 104 9.84 -34.14 15.51
N THR A 105 9.29 -34.92 16.46
CA THR A 105 9.76 -35.30 17.81
C THR A 105 9.71 -34.23 18.92
N ARG A 106 9.23 -34.54 20.14
CA ARG A 106 9.08 -35.86 20.80
C ARG A 106 7.65 -36.35 20.97
#